data_AF-A0A6S7KTX7-F1
#
_entry.id   AF-A0A6S7KTX7-F1
#
_cell.length_a   1.000
_cell.length_b   1.000
_cell.length_c   1.000
_cell.angle_alpha   90.00
_cell.angle_beta   90.00
_cell.angle_gamma   90.00
#
_symmetry.space_group_name_H-M   'P 1'
#
loop_
_entity.id
_entity.type
_entity.pdbx_description
1 polymer ?
#
loop_
_entity_poly.entity_id
_entity_poly.type
_entity_poly.pdbx_seq_one_letter_code
_entity_poly.pdbx_strand_id
1 'polypeptide(L)'
;MWYGQCGINPLTNKCMNCLYNGPAKPVDDPGSREILALLCPELLLSNSKVCCDHDQLVSLQSGIQSAQQMMSRCPGCWKNFRELYCHMACSPNNSMFIDPTKLSADNKSIIAIDYYVDEAFRAGLYNSCKNVVFPSSHQKIMNFMCGTSVEKCTPLKFLDFMGNPELNGVSPFLVNYPVIAKPCIKPMNATITLCNESVHDPFTNSTRTACDCQDCVESCKHPFPIKYLAAKVIFSLQPGSELNQRTCYKNFFSKDCVLTGTILRLGILQKVLKVQAHLMNMSLKSNTSSENITLADFCIKSSSNNNCMVMSVLQYWQNDEKKLNECISVLTREPCSSPYDFKTASWGDHLEKCTDDPYLTDDSTALHLSCISLYGDPVYPRQVLGGYERKKYRDASLLFVTFAIKKHPNETEIEKAKAWQEKFVEYVKNYDDKDLQLAYVPIDLPVRRLDKSIEY
;
A
#
# COMPACT_ATOMS: atom_id res chain seq x y z
N MET A 1 32.43 -19.95 -10.12
CA MET A 1 31.19 -20.75 -10.02
C MET A 1 30.79 -21.33 -11.36
N TRP A 2 30.63 -20.50 -12.39
CA TRP A 2 30.33 -20.94 -13.74
C TRP A 2 30.94 -20.01 -14.79
N TYR A 3 30.95 -20.49 -16.04
CA TYR A 3 31.25 -19.72 -17.24
C TYR A 3 30.77 -20.50 -18.47
N GLY A 4 29.93 -19.89 -19.29
CA GLY A 4 29.31 -20.49 -20.47
C GLY A 4 28.11 -21.40 -20.17
N GLN A 5 27.50 -21.92 -21.24
CA GLN A 5 26.29 -22.75 -21.23
C GLN A 5 26.55 -24.10 -21.91
N CYS A 6 26.15 -25.21 -21.28
CA CYS A 6 26.45 -26.57 -21.80
C CYS A 6 25.38 -27.61 -21.48
N GLY A 7 24.24 -27.20 -20.92
CA GLY A 7 23.10 -28.07 -20.70
C GLY A 7 21.81 -27.38 -21.08
N ILE A 8 20.76 -28.18 -21.28
CA ILE A 8 19.39 -27.68 -21.49
C ILE A 8 18.52 -28.30 -20.42
N ASN A 9 17.74 -27.47 -19.72
CA ASN A 9 16.77 -27.95 -18.77
C ASN A 9 15.60 -28.60 -19.52
N PRO A 10 15.28 -29.88 -19.29
CA PRO A 10 14.22 -30.58 -20.01
C PRO A 10 12.81 -30.05 -19.73
N LEU A 11 12.59 -29.36 -18.60
CA LEU A 11 11.29 -28.79 -18.23
C LEU A 11 11.04 -27.44 -18.91
N THR A 12 12.04 -26.56 -18.93
CA THR A 12 11.89 -25.18 -19.40
C THR A 12 12.50 -24.93 -20.78
N ASN A 13 13.24 -25.90 -21.32
CA ASN A 13 14.04 -25.80 -22.54
C ASN A 13 15.05 -24.64 -22.53
N LYS A 14 15.48 -24.21 -21.33
CA LYS A 14 16.43 -23.11 -21.14
C LYS A 14 17.85 -23.63 -20.93
N CYS A 15 18.82 -22.86 -21.39
CA CYS A 15 20.23 -23.17 -21.21
C CYS A 15 20.63 -23.14 -19.72
N MET A 16 21.42 -24.13 -19.30
CA MET A 16 22.02 -24.24 -17.97
C MET A 16 23.51 -23.91 -18.04
N ASN A 17 24.00 -23.27 -16.98
CA ASN A 17 25.38 -22.83 -16.87
C ASN A 17 26.34 -24.00 -16.68
N CYS A 18 27.55 -23.87 -17.24
CA CYS A 18 28.62 -24.82 -17.04
C CYS A 18 29.34 -24.58 -15.73
N LEU A 19 29.66 -25.65 -15.00
CA LEU A 19 30.55 -25.59 -13.85
C LEU A 19 31.93 -25.07 -14.30
N TYR A 20 32.38 -24.00 -13.67
CA TYR A 20 33.70 -23.42 -13.93
C TYR A 20 34.24 -22.78 -12.65
N ASN A 21 35.38 -23.29 -12.21
CA ASN A 21 36.06 -22.83 -11.00
C ASN A 21 37.34 -22.03 -11.28
N GLY A 22 37.41 -21.37 -12.44
CA GLY A 22 38.51 -20.47 -12.78
C GLY A 22 38.21 -19.00 -12.47
N PRO A 23 39.15 -18.10 -12.76
CA PRO A 23 39.03 -16.68 -12.48
C PRO A 23 38.00 -15.99 -13.39
N ALA A 24 37.48 -14.83 -12.94
CA ALA A 24 36.66 -13.94 -13.75
C ALA A 24 37.42 -13.50 -15.02
N LYS A 25 36.71 -13.39 -16.14
CA LYS A 25 37.28 -13.07 -17.46
C LYS A 25 36.99 -11.62 -17.85
N PRO A 26 37.88 -10.97 -18.61
CA PRO A 26 37.64 -9.62 -19.10
C PRO A 26 36.45 -9.58 -20.07
N VAL A 27 35.71 -8.46 -20.07
CA VAL A 27 34.59 -8.23 -21.00
C VAL A 27 35.12 -7.60 -22.28
N ASP A 28 35.70 -8.38 -23.19
CA ASP A 28 36.41 -7.83 -24.36
C ASP A 28 35.50 -7.58 -25.57
N ASP A 29 34.36 -8.28 -25.68
CA ASP A 29 33.47 -8.13 -26.83
C ASP A 29 32.50 -6.95 -26.68
N PRO A 30 32.26 -6.15 -27.75
CA PRO A 30 31.38 -4.98 -27.68
C PRO A 30 29.93 -5.29 -27.30
N GLY A 31 29.38 -6.43 -27.75
CA GLY A 31 27.99 -6.80 -27.51
C GLY A 31 27.71 -7.10 -26.03
N SER A 32 28.60 -7.85 -25.37
CA SER A 32 28.52 -8.09 -23.93
C SER A 32 28.67 -6.81 -23.13
N ARG A 33 29.55 -5.89 -23.56
CA ARG A 33 29.67 -4.58 -22.91
C ARG A 33 28.38 -3.78 -23.00
N GLU A 34 27.71 -3.78 -24.15
CA GLU A 34 26.42 -3.11 -24.34
C GLU A 34 25.31 -3.72 -23.47
N ILE A 35 25.18 -5.05 -23.44
CA ILE A 35 24.18 -5.72 -22.60
C ILE A 35 24.48 -5.46 -21.12
N LEU A 36 25.75 -5.55 -20.70
CA LEU A 36 26.13 -5.32 -19.31
C LEU A 36 25.90 -3.86 -18.91
N ALA A 37 26.21 -2.90 -19.77
CA ALA A 37 25.91 -1.49 -19.58
C ALA A 37 24.41 -1.23 -19.36
N LEU A 38 23.56 -1.85 -20.18
CA LEU A 38 22.12 -1.65 -20.11
C LEU A 38 21.47 -2.36 -18.91
N LEU A 39 21.96 -3.57 -18.58
CA LEU A 39 21.30 -4.46 -17.63
C LEU A 39 21.94 -4.45 -16.24
N CYS A 40 23.26 -4.40 -16.16
CA CYS A 40 24.05 -4.50 -14.93
C CYS A 40 25.13 -3.40 -14.89
N PRO A 41 24.79 -2.11 -15.03
CA PRO A 41 25.76 -1.02 -15.10
C PRO A 41 26.69 -0.96 -13.88
N GLU A 42 26.24 -1.47 -12.72
CA GLU A 42 27.00 -1.53 -11.47
C GLU A 42 28.21 -2.47 -11.56
N LEU A 43 28.23 -3.40 -12.52
CA LEU A 43 29.35 -4.32 -12.77
C LEU A 43 30.30 -3.82 -13.86
N LEU A 44 30.01 -2.68 -14.51
CA LEU A 44 30.78 -2.15 -15.64
C LEU A 44 31.67 -0.96 -15.22
N LEU A 45 32.88 -1.28 -14.77
CA LEU A 45 34.02 -0.39 -14.54
C LEU A 45 35.10 -0.49 -15.65
N SER A 46 36.06 0.44 -15.67
CA SER A 46 37.26 0.34 -16.53
C SER A 46 38.04 -0.94 -16.19
N ASN A 47 38.25 -1.82 -17.17
CA ASN A 47 38.83 -3.18 -17.01
C ASN A 47 37.98 -4.19 -16.23
N SER A 48 36.65 -4.09 -16.34
CA SER A 48 35.73 -5.07 -15.74
C SER A 48 36.06 -6.51 -16.11
N LYS A 49 36.09 -7.36 -15.08
CA LYS A 49 36.07 -8.80 -15.22
C LYS A 49 34.75 -9.32 -14.66
N VAL A 50 34.15 -10.28 -15.37
CA VAL A 50 32.86 -10.89 -15.01
C VAL A 50 32.97 -12.42 -15.10
N CYS A 51 32.02 -13.10 -14.45
CA CYS A 51 31.92 -14.56 -14.47
C CYS A 51 30.82 -15.06 -15.42
N CYS A 52 30.54 -14.31 -16.49
CA CYS A 52 29.58 -14.69 -17.52
C CYS A 52 30.13 -14.40 -18.92
N ASP A 53 29.66 -15.13 -19.92
CA ASP A 53 29.91 -14.83 -21.33
C ASP A 53 28.73 -14.14 -22.02
N HIS A 54 28.90 -13.87 -23.31
CA HIS A 54 27.90 -13.20 -24.14
C HIS A 54 26.56 -13.94 -24.15
N ASP A 55 26.57 -15.25 -24.36
CA ASP A 55 25.34 -16.05 -24.45
C ASP A 55 24.59 -16.11 -23.12
N GLN A 56 25.33 -16.14 -22.00
CA GLN A 56 24.76 -16.00 -20.66
C GLN A 56 24.12 -14.63 -20.45
N LEU A 57 24.73 -13.54 -20.94
CA LEU A 57 24.15 -12.19 -20.86
C LEU A 57 22.88 -12.06 -21.69
N VAL A 58 22.86 -12.59 -22.92
CA VAL A 58 21.66 -12.63 -23.78
C VAL A 58 20.55 -13.44 -23.12
N SER A 59 20.89 -14.58 -22.54
CA SER A 59 19.95 -15.44 -21.81
C SER A 59 19.41 -14.77 -20.55
N LEU A 60 20.26 -14.03 -19.84
CA LEU A 60 19.85 -13.26 -18.66
C LEU A 60 18.87 -12.14 -19.07
N GLN A 61 19.24 -11.33 -20.06
CA GLN A 61 18.44 -10.21 -20.54
C GLN A 61 17.04 -10.67 -20.99
N SER A 62 16.97 -11.70 -21.83
CA SER A 62 15.70 -12.29 -22.26
C SER A 62 14.93 -12.95 -21.10
N GLY A 63 15.64 -13.61 -20.18
CA GLY A 63 15.05 -14.30 -19.02
C GLY A 63 14.33 -13.38 -18.03
N ILE A 64 14.76 -12.13 -17.89
CA ILE A 64 14.16 -11.15 -16.97
C ILE A 64 13.33 -10.07 -17.67
N GLN A 65 13.15 -10.15 -18.99
CA GLN A 65 12.43 -9.15 -19.78
C GLN A 65 10.97 -8.98 -19.33
N SER A 66 10.27 -10.06 -19.00
CA SER A 66 8.89 -9.97 -18.50
C SER A 66 8.83 -9.27 -17.15
N ALA A 67 9.79 -9.53 -16.26
CA ALA A 67 9.89 -8.85 -14.97
C ALA A 67 10.19 -7.35 -15.16
N GLN A 68 11.03 -6.99 -16.13
CA GLN A 68 11.30 -5.60 -16.49
C GLN A 68 10.03 -4.85 -16.88
N GLN A 69 9.16 -5.46 -17.68
CA GLN A 69 7.89 -4.85 -18.07
C GLN A 69 6.97 -4.66 -16.86
N MET A 70 6.90 -5.67 -15.98
CA MET A 70 6.09 -5.61 -14.76
C MET A 70 6.56 -4.54 -13.78
N MET A 71 7.87 -4.36 -13.62
CA MET A 71 8.48 -3.43 -12.66
C MET A 71 8.78 -2.04 -13.26
N SER A 72 8.39 -1.80 -14.51
CA SER A 72 8.74 -0.59 -15.27
C SER A 72 8.30 0.72 -14.60
N ARG A 73 7.22 0.70 -13.82
CA ARG A 73 6.70 1.86 -13.08
C ARG A 73 7.52 2.24 -11.85
N CYS A 74 8.33 1.34 -11.31
CA CYS A 74 9.06 1.57 -10.07
C CYS A 74 10.57 1.30 -10.24
N PRO A 75 11.37 2.35 -10.49
CA PRO A 75 12.81 2.22 -10.75
C PRO A 75 13.58 1.53 -9.63
N GLY A 76 13.26 1.83 -8.36
CA GLY A 76 13.92 1.21 -7.19
C GLY A 76 13.70 -0.29 -7.15
N CYS A 77 12.46 -0.74 -7.36
CA CYS A 77 12.12 -2.17 -7.46
C CYS A 77 12.91 -2.86 -8.57
N TRP A 78 12.90 -2.28 -9.78
CA TRP A 78 13.62 -2.85 -10.93
C TRP A 78 15.13 -2.92 -10.69
N LYS A 79 15.74 -1.89 -10.09
CA LYS A 79 17.18 -1.89 -9.76
C LYS A 79 17.52 -3.01 -8.77
N ASN A 80 16.76 -3.15 -7.69
CA ASN A 80 17.04 -4.20 -6.71
C ASN A 80 16.88 -5.60 -7.34
N PHE A 81 15.84 -5.77 -8.18
CA PHE A 81 15.58 -7.04 -8.85
C PHE A 81 16.69 -7.39 -9.84
N ARG A 82 17.09 -6.46 -10.71
CA ARG A 82 18.19 -6.72 -11.66
C ARG A 82 19.49 -7.00 -10.91
N GLU A 83 19.81 -6.28 -9.82
CA GLU A 83 21.04 -6.51 -9.05
C GLU A 83 21.12 -7.93 -8.48
N LEU A 84 20.00 -8.47 -7.97
CA LEU A 84 19.94 -9.86 -7.50
C LEU A 84 20.48 -10.83 -8.56
N TYR A 85 19.98 -10.70 -9.79
CA TYR A 85 20.34 -11.59 -10.90
C TYR A 85 21.68 -11.24 -11.54
N CYS A 86 22.05 -9.97 -11.64
CA CYS A 86 23.35 -9.52 -12.13
C CYS A 86 24.49 -10.05 -11.24
N HIS A 87 24.33 -9.95 -9.92
CA HIS A 87 25.32 -10.48 -8.98
C HIS A 87 25.40 -12.00 -9.04
N MET A 88 24.26 -12.69 -9.16
CA MET A 88 24.23 -14.13 -9.33
C MET A 88 24.97 -14.55 -10.62
N ALA A 89 24.55 -14.00 -11.75
CA ALA A 89 24.99 -14.39 -13.09
C ALA A 89 26.44 -14.01 -13.39
N CYS A 90 26.84 -12.78 -13.08
CA CYS A 90 28.01 -12.17 -13.69
C CYS A 90 29.03 -11.61 -12.68
N SER A 91 28.73 -11.54 -11.38
CA SER A 91 29.67 -10.97 -10.41
C SER A 91 31.03 -11.68 -10.46
N PRO A 92 32.16 -10.95 -10.45
CA PRO A 92 33.50 -11.55 -10.38
C PRO A 92 33.71 -12.34 -9.08
N ASN A 93 32.90 -12.08 -8.05
CA ASN A 93 33.01 -12.69 -6.73
C ASN A 93 31.87 -13.67 -6.45
N ASN A 94 31.21 -14.22 -7.48
CA ASN A 94 30.02 -15.07 -7.29
C ASN A 94 30.25 -16.33 -6.44
N SER A 95 31.49 -16.81 -6.34
CA SER A 95 31.87 -17.92 -5.43
C SER A 95 31.79 -17.58 -3.94
N MET A 96 31.70 -16.30 -3.58
CA MET A 96 31.60 -15.87 -2.18
C MET A 96 30.20 -16.13 -1.60
N PHE A 97 29.17 -16.19 -2.46
CA PHE A 97 27.76 -16.22 -2.07
C PHE A 97 26.93 -17.26 -2.83
N ILE A 98 27.53 -18.11 -3.66
CA ILE A 98 26.84 -19.19 -4.37
C ILE A 98 27.56 -20.51 -4.10
N ASP A 99 26.79 -21.57 -3.89
CA ASP A 99 27.28 -22.94 -3.71
C ASP A 99 26.48 -23.89 -4.62
N PRO A 100 27.09 -24.72 -5.49
CA PRO A 100 26.33 -25.63 -6.34
C PRO A 100 25.89 -26.85 -5.53
N THR A 101 24.60 -27.14 -5.55
CA THR A 101 24.00 -28.25 -4.78
C THR A 101 23.73 -29.48 -5.63
N LYS A 102 23.58 -29.32 -6.94
CA LYS A 102 23.36 -30.43 -7.86
C LYS A 102 23.95 -30.15 -9.24
N LEU A 103 24.63 -31.15 -9.80
CA LEU A 103 25.16 -31.15 -11.16
C LEU A 103 24.45 -32.19 -12.03
N SER A 104 24.61 -32.06 -13.35
CA SER A 104 24.26 -33.09 -14.33
C SER A 104 25.07 -34.36 -14.15
N ALA A 105 24.61 -35.47 -14.75
CA ALA A 105 25.27 -36.78 -14.63
C ALA A 105 26.71 -36.79 -15.15
N ASP A 106 27.03 -35.92 -16.12
CA ASP A 106 28.38 -35.72 -16.66
C ASP A 106 29.20 -34.67 -15.88
N ASN A 107 28.64 -34.13 -14.78
CA ASN A 107 29.21 -33.08 -13.92
C ASN A 107 29.56 -31.77 -14.64
N LYS A 108 29.01 -31.52 -15.83
CA LYS A 108 29.30 -30.30 -16.60
C LYS A 108 28.33 -29.16 -16.29
N SER A 109 27.04 -29.44 -16.16
CA SER A 109 25.99 -28.43 -16.01
C SER A 109 25.51 -28.33 -14.56
N ILE A 110 25.22 -27.10 -14.14
CA ILE A 110 24.64 -26.82 -12.83
C ILE A 110 23.11 -26.94 -12.90
N ILE A 111 22.54 -27.82 -12.08
CA ILE A 111 21.09 -28.12 -12.03
C ILE A 111 20.44 -27.43 -10.82
N ALA A 112 21.19 -27.25 -9.73
CA ALA A 112 20.71 -26.52 -8.57
C ALA A 112 21.85 -25.80 -7.84
N ILE A 113 21.53 -24.65 -7.25
CA ILE A 113 22.43 -23.86 -6.40
C ILE A 113 21.74 -23.41 -5.12
N ASP A 114 22.55 -23.15 -4.11
CA ASP A 114 22.19 -22.29 -2.99
C ASP A 114 22.78 -20.90 -3.25
N TYR A 115 21.93 -19.87 -3.35
CA TYR A 115 22.32 -18.48 -3.47
C TYR A 115 22.05 -17.74 -2.16
N TYR A 116 23.12 -17.40 -1.45
CA TYR A 116 23.07 -16.75 -0.16
C TYR A 116 22.96 -15.24 -0.34
N VAL A 117 21.83 -14.68 0.12
CA VAL A 117 21.52 -13.26 -0.02
C VAL A 117 21.25 -12.67 1.36
N ASP A 118 21.82 -11.51 1.63
CA ASP A 118 21.66 -10.79 2.88
C ASP A 118 20.18 -10.58 3.24
N GLU A 119 19.84 -10.66 4.52
CA GLU A 119 18.45 -10.52 4.98
C GLU A 119 17.87 -9.13 4.69
N ALA A 120 18.64 -8.08 4.90
CA ALA A 120 18.21 -6.71 4.62
C ALA A 120 18.01 -6.50 3.12
N PHE A 121 18.87 -7.08 2.27
CA PHE A 121 18.67 -7.03 0.82
C PHE A 121 17.41 -7.79 0.40
N ARG A 122 17.18 -9.02 0.89
CA ARG A 122 15.95 -9.79 0.57
C ARG A 122 14.69 -9.05 0.98
N ALA A 123 14.67 -8.52 2.20
CA ALA A 123 13.54 -7.75 2.72
C ALA A 123 13.34 -6.45 1.93
N GLY A 124 14.43 -5.75 1.63
CA GLY A 124 14.42 -4.51 0.86
C GLY A 124 13.90 -4.70 -0.57
N LEU A 125 14.38 -5.73 -1.27
CA LEU A 125 13.92 -6.09 -2.61
C LEU A 125 12.40 -6.30 -2.60
N TYR A 126 11.92 -7.17 -1.71
CA TYR A 126 10.49 -7.43 -1.58
C TYR A 126 9.71 -6.14 -1.25
N ASN A 127 10.17 -5.36 -0.27
CA ASN A 127 9.48 -4.14 0.17
C ASN A 127 9.42 -3.08 -0.92
N SER A 128 10.46 -2.95 -1.75
CA SER A 128 10.48 -2.02 -2.87
C SER A 128 9.48 -2.40 -3.97
N CYS A 129 9.05 -3.66 -4.03
CA CYS A 129 8.24 -4.22 -5.11
C CYS A 129 6.79 -4.58 -4.72
N LYS A 130 6.50 -4.79 -3.43
CA LYS A 130 5.23 -5.38 -2.97
C LYS A 130 3.96 -4.59 -3.33
N ASN A 131 4.08 -3.28 -3.55
CA ASN A 131 2.97 -2.40 -3.89
C ASN A 131 2.93 -2.02 -5.36
N VAL A 132 3.93 -2.42 -6.16
CA VAL A 132 4.01 -2.07 -7.58
C VAL A 132 2.84 -2.70 -8.33
N VAL A 133 2.14 -1.88 -9.09
CA VAL A 133 0.97 -2.26 -9.86
C VAL A 133 1.38 -2.53 -11.31
N PHE A 134 0.92 -3.65 -11.87
CA PHE A 134 1.17 -3.99 -13.26
C PHE A 134 0.28 -3.14 -14.19
N PRO A 135 0.83 -2.32 -15.12
CA PRO A 135 0.05 -1.36 -15.89
C PRO A 135 -1.15 -1.93 -16.66
N SER A 136 -1.05 -3.16 -17.18
CA SER A 136 -2.08 -3.73 -18.06
C SER A 136 -3.28 -4.33 -17.32
N SER A 137 -3.07 -4.83 -16.09
CA SER A 137 -4.10 -5.52 -15.31
C SER A 137 -4.57 -4.76 -14.08
N HIS A 138 -3.85 -3.68 -13.71
CA HIS A 138 -4.05 -2.95 -12.46
C HIS A 138 -3.93 -3.83 -11.18
N GLN A 139 -3.33 -5.01 -11.28
CA GLN A 139 -3.04 -5.89 -10.15
C GLN A 139 -1.60 -5.70 -9.65
N LYS A 140 -1.35 -5.97 -8.36
CA LYS A 140 0.01 -5.97 -7.80
C LYS A 140 0.87 -7.03 -8.45
N ILE A 141 2.12 -6.71 -8.80
CA ILE A 141 3.04 -7.63 -9.48
C ILE A 141 3.29 -8.93 -8.68
N MET A 142 3.16 -8.86 -7.35
CA MET A 142 3.32 -10.01 -6.47
C MET A 142 2.26 -11.11 -6.67
N ASN A 143 1.09 -10.79 -7.24
CA ASN A 143 0.12 -11.82 -7.64
C ASN A 143 0.69 -12.76 -8.71
N PHE A 144 1.61 -12.27 -9.55
CA PHE A 144 2.21 -13.05 -10.64
C PHE A 144 3.56 -13.66 -10.26
N MET A 145 4.24 -13.08 -9.26
CA MET A 145 5.64 -13.39 -8.98
C MET A 145 5.91 -14.09 -7.64
N CYS A 146 4.86 -14.47 -6.90
CA CYS A 146 5.04 -15.06 -5.55
C CYS A 146 4.48 -16.49 -5.39
N GLY A 147 3.79 -17.03 -6.41
CA GLY A 147 3.18 -18.37 -6.33
C GLY A 147 2.06 -18.52 -5.29
N THR A 148 1.63 -17.42 -4.66
CA THR A 148 0.58 -17.37 -3.64
C THR A 148 -0.08 -15.99 -3.66
N SER A 149 -1.14 -15.79 -2.89
CA SER A 149 -1.82 -14.48 -2.83
C SER A 149 -0.93 -13.42 -2.19
N VAL A 150 -1.13 -12.14 -2.55
CA VAL A 150 -0.32 -11.01 -2.04
C VAL A 150 -0.28 -10.97 -0.50
N GLU A 151 -1.39 -11.29 0.17
CA GLU A 151 -1.49 -11.26 1.63
C GLU A 151 -0.63 -12.34 2.31
N LYS A 152 -0.37 -13.45 1.61
CA LYS A 152 0.44 -14.59 2.09
C LYS A 152 1.86 -14.56 1.55
N CYS A 153 2.17 -13.62 0.68
CA CYS A 153 3.48 -13.46 0.06
C CYS A 153 4.48 -12.91 1.09
N THR A 154 5.70 -13.45 1.09
CA THR A 154 6.80 -13.03 1.96
C THR A 154 8.07 -12.89 1.12
N PRO A 155 9.12 -12.19 1.59
CA PRO A 155 10.38 -12.08 0.85
C PRO A 155 10.94 -13.44 0.40
N LEU A 156 10.88 -14.45 1.27
CA LEU A 156 11.36 -15.80 0.96
C LEU A 156 10.48 -16.49 -0.08
N LYS A 157 9.16 -16.51 0.10
CA LYS A 157 8.24 -17.14 -0.89
C LYS A 157 8.37 -16.50 -2.28
N PHE A 158 8.56 -15.19 -2.34
CA PHE A 158 8.82 -14.48 -3.58
C PHE A 158 10.10 -15.01 -4.25
N LEU A 159 11.21 -15.07 -3.52
CA LEU A 159 12.48 -15.59 -4.05
C LEU A 159 12.41 -17.07 -4.42
N ASP A 160 11.81 -17.90 -3.58
CA ASP A 160 11.63 -19.33 -3.81
C ASP A 160 10.80 -19.58 -5.08
N PHE A 161 9.71 -18.84 -5.27
CA PHE A 161 8.91 -18.93 -6.50
C PHE A 161 9.74 -18.50 -7.71
N MET A 162 10.49 -17.41 -7.63
CA MET A 162 11.32 -16.90 -8.73
C MET A 162 12.50 -17.81 -9.07
N GLY A 163 13.05 -18.53 -8.09
CA GLY A 163 14.17 -19.46 -8.25
C GLY A 163 13.77 -20.87 -8.69
N ASN A 164 12.49 -21.22 -8.67
CA ASN A 164 12.06 -22.60 -8.88
C ASN A 164 11.43 -22.85 -10.27
N PRO A 165 12.10 -23.62 -11.16
CA PRO A 165 11.59 -23.90 -12.50
C PRO A 165 10.29 -24.70 -12.51
N GLU A 166 10.05 -25.54 -11.50
CA GLU A 166 8.83 -26.35 -11.40
C GLU A 166 7.61 -25.51 -11.01
N LEU A 167 7.82 -24.38 -10.31
CA LEU A 167 6.74 -23.50 -9.89
C LEU A 167 6.38 -22.44 -10.93
N ASN A 168 7.39 -21.87 -11.60
CA ASN A 168 7.20 -20.70 -12.44
C ASN A 168 7.41 -20.95 -13.94
N GLY A 169 8.02 -22.08 -14.34
CA GLY A 169 8.34 -22.39 -15.74
C GLY A 169 9.32 -21.44 -16.42
N VAL A 170 9.87 -20.45 -15.71
CA VAL A 170 10.76 -19.40 -16.24
C VAL A 170 12.18 -19.48 -15.71
N SER A 171 12.43 -20.11 -14.56
CA SER A 171 13.81 -20.31 -14.09
C SER A 171 14.54 -21.37 -14.96
N PRO A 172 15.81 -21.18 -15.33
CA PRO A 172 16.56 -22.19 -16.08
C PRO A 172 17.00 -23.38 -15.24
N PHE A 173 17.17 -23.21 -13.92
CA PHE A 173 17.56 -24.25 -12.97
C PHE A 173 17.12 -23.85 -11.56
N LEU A 174 17.20 -24.76 -10.59
CA LEU A 174 16.72 -24.47 -9.23
C LEU A 174 17.71 -23.55 -8.49
N VAL A 175 17.21 -22.41 -8.01
CA VAL A 175 17.94 -21.48 -7.13
C VAL A 175 17.26 -21.50 -5.76
N ASN A 176 17.95 -22.05 -4.76
CA ASN A 176 17.51 -21.99 -3.37
C ASN A 176 18.03 -20.71 -2.72
N TYR A 177 17.29 -20.16 -1.76
CA TYR A 177 17.70 -18.98 -0.99
C TYR A 177 17.78 -19.29 0.52
N PRO A 178 18.81 -20.03 0.98
CA PRO A 178 18.95 -20.37 2.40
C PRO A 178 19.03 -19.12 3.28
N VAL A 179 18.36 -19.17 4.44
CA VAL A 179 18.38 -18.08 5.42
C VAL A 179 19.68 -18.06 6.22
N ILE A 180 20.28 -19.23 6.44
CA ILE A 180 21.50 -19.40 7.22
C ILE A 180 22.64 -19.70 6.27
N ALA A 181 23.67 -18.85 6.28
CA ALA A 181 24.88 -19.06 5.49
C ALA A 181 25.74 -20.19 6.06
N LYS A 182 26.31 -21.01 5.17
CA LYS A 182 27.34 -21.99 5.55
C LYS A 182 28.61 -21.27 6.04
N PRO A 183 29.47 -21.94 6.83
CA PRO A 183 30.78 -21.39 7.18
C PRO A 183 31.55 -20.92 5.94
N CYS A 184 32.25 -19.79 6.05
CA CYS A 184 33.04 -19.16 4.98
C CYS A 184 32.27 -18.58 3.78
N ILE A 185 30.95 -18.75 3.71
CA ILE A 185 30.10 -18.05 2.75
C ILE A 185 29.78 -16.64 3.26
N LYS A 186 29.95 -15.64 2.41
CA LYS A 186 29.56 -14.25 2.68
C LYS A 186 28.37 -13.91 1.80
N PRO A 187 27.15 -13.78 2.34
CA PRO A 187 25.96 -13.48 1.55
C PRO A 187 26.15 -12.26 0.66
N MET A 188 25.52 -12.29 -0.52
CA MET A 188 25.47 -11.13 -1.40
C MET A 188 24.74 -9.99 -0.67
N ASN A 189 25.40 -8.84 -0.62
CA ASN A 189 24.92 -7.65 0.08
C ASN A 189 25.15 -6.42 -0.80
N ALA A 190 24.38 -6.32 -1.87
CA ALA A 190 24.39 -5.16 -2.74
C ALA A 190 23.57 -4.01 -2.13
N THR A 191 23.75 -2.79 -2.65
CA THR A 191 23.09 -1.62 -2.07
C THR A 191 21.62 -1.59 -2.44
N ILE A 192 20.76 -1.71 -1.42
CA ILE A 192 19.33 -1.59 -1.60
C ILE A 192 18.93 -0.14 -1.92
N THR A 193 18.05 0.05 -2.91
CA THR A 193 17.39 1.33 -3.16
C THR A 193 15.93 1.26 -2.74
N LEU A 194 15.49 2.13 -1.84
CA LEU A 194 14.11 2.16 -1.39
C LEU A 194 13.19 2.67 -2.51
N CYS A 195 11.90 2.30 -2.48
CA CYS A 195 10.98 2.70 -3.54
C CYS A 195 10.70 4.22 -3.56
N ASN A 196 10.96 4.91 -2.45
CA ASN A 196 10.84 6.35 -2.31
C ASN A 196 12.12 7.15 -2.62
N GLU A 197 13.16 6.48 -3.11
CA GLU A 197 14.43 7.09 -3.49
C GLU A 197 14.56 7.14 -5.02
N SER A 198 15.25 8.17 -5.53
CA SER A 198 15.59 8.24 -6.95
C SER A 198 16.70 7.26 -7.30
N VAL A 199 16.65 6.72 -8.52
CA VAL A 199 17.67 5.79 -9.03
C VAL A 199 18.53 6.51 -10.05
N HIS A 200 19.83 6.59 -9.77
CA HIS A 200 20.83 7.02 -10.75
C HIS A 200 21.27 5.83 -11.59
N ASP A 201 21.30 6.02 -12.91
CA ASP A 201 21.77 5.04 -13.88
C ASP A 201 23.17 5.44 -14.35
N PRO A 202 24.23 4.72 -13.94
CA PRO A 202 25.61 5.08 -14.25
C PRO A 202 25.94 5.05 -15.75
N PHE A 203 25.22 4.27 -16.54
CA PHE A 203 25.51 4.10 -17.96
C PHE A 203 24.93 5.24 -18.80
N THR A 204 23.66 5.56 -18.59
CA THR A 204 22.98 6.67 -19.27
C THR A 204 23.27 8.03 -18.64
N ASN A 205 23.91 8.04 -17.47
CA ASN A 205 24.12 9.22 -16.63
C ASN A 205 22.80 9.98 -16.35
N SER A 206 21.71 9.22 -16.22
CA SER A 206 20.37 9.76 -16.00
C SER A 206 19.87 9.40 -14.61
N THR A 207 19.00 10.24 -14.04
CA THR A 207 18.38 9.96 -12.75
C THR A 207 16.89 9.79 -12.94
N ARG A 208 16.38 8.60 -12.64
CA ARG A 208 14.94 8.32 -12.61
C ARG A 208 14.40 8.69 -11.24
N THR A 209 13.25 9.35 -11.22
CA THR A 209 12.57 9.74 -9.99
C THR A 209 12.15 8.51 -9.18
N ALA A 210 11.87 8.73 -7.89
CA ALA A 210 11.27 7.72 -7.03
C ALA A 210 9.94 7.19 -7.60
N CYS A 211 9.52 6.01 -7.14
CA CYS A 211 8.28 5.38 -7.56
C CYS A 211 7.07 6.24 -7.15
N ASP A 212 5.97 6.19 -7.90
CA ASP A 212 4.76 6.93 -7.53
C ASP A 212 4.10 6.35 -6.27
N CYS A 213 3.28 7.16 -5.60
CA CYS A 213 2.54 6.76 -4.38
C CYS A 213 1.68 5.50 -4.57
N GLN A 214 1.12 5.31 -5.77
CA GLN A 214 0.35 4.12 -6.13
C GLN A 214 1.21 2.83 -6.10
N ASP A 215 2.48 2.94 -6.48
CA ASP A 215 3.42 1.83 -6.58
C ASP A 215 4.30 1.69 -5.32
N CYS A 216 4.34 2.73 -4.48
CA CYS A 216 5.14 2.83 -3.26
C CYS A 216 4.46 3.73 -2.23
N VAL A 217 3.91 3.15 -1.16
CA VAL A 217 3.22 3.89 -0.10
C VAL A 217 4.16 4.86 0.63
N GLU A 218 5.45 4.53 0.67
CA GLU A 218 6.52 5.33 1.25
C GLU A 218 6.85 6.58 0.41
N SER A 219 6.56 6.55 -0.90
CA SER A 219 6.65 7.72 -1.79
C SER A 219 5.43 8.62 -1.68
N CYS A 220 4.35 8.13 -1.09
CA CYS A 220 3.23 9.00 -0.78
C CYS A 220 3.76 10.11 0.09
N LYS A 221 3.67 11.33 -0.44
CA LYS A 221 3.51 12.50 0.42
C LYS A 221 2.31 12.12 1.27
N HIS A 222 2.57 11.68 2.50
CA HIS A 222 1.55 11.77 3.53
C HIS A 222 0.98 13.17 3.36
N PRO A 223 -0.33 13.37 3.47
CA PRO A 223 -0.80 14.71 3.75
C PRO A 223 -0.08 15.11 5.04
N PHE A 224 1.10 15.74 4.91
CA PHE A 224 1.62 16.69 5.87
C PHE A 224 0.38 17.46 6.24
N PRO A 225 0.01 17.52 7.52
CA PRO A 225 -1.27 18.09 7.93
C PRO A 225 -1.36 19.40 7.18
N ILE A 226 -2.26 19.46 6.18
CA ILE A 226 -2.57 20.70 5.52
C ILE A 226 -2.84 21.60 6.71
N LYS A 227 -2.02 22.62 6.94
CA LYS A 227 -2.21 23.45 8.12
C LYS A 227 -3.57 24.09 7.89
N TYR A 228 -4.59 23.58 8.56
CA TYR A 228 -5.98 23.99 8.46
C TYR A 228 -6.49 24.24 9.86
N LEU A 229 -7.51 25.07 9.96
CA LEU A 229 -8.32 25.12 11.16
C LEU A 229 -9.30 23.94 11.09
N ALA A 230 -9.70 23.39 12.23
CA ALA A 230 -10.58 22.23 12.25
C ALA A 230 -11.64 22.37 13.34
N ALA A 231 -12.88 22.04 12.99
CA ALA A 231 -13.85 21.59 13.96
C ALA A 231 -13.85 20.05 13.94
N LYS A 232 -13.84 19.41 15.11
CA LYS A 232 -13.87 17.94 15.22
C LYS A 232 -14.99 17.52 16.14
N VAL A 233 -15.71 16.47 15.74
CA VAL A 233 -16.58 15.69 16.63
C VAL A 233 -15.93 14.33 16.86
N ILE A 234 -15.89 13.93 18.13
CA ILE A 234 -15.35 12.66 18.59
C ILE A 234 -16.53 11.84 19.11
N PHE A 235 -16.74 10.67 18.52
CA PHE A 235 -17.81 9.76 18.90
C PHE A 235 -17.23 8.61 19.71
N SER A 236 -17.90 8.27 20.80
CA SER A 236 -17.61 7.10 21.62
C SER A 236 -18.91 6.52 22.17
N LEU A 237 -18.87 5.28 22.66
CA LEU A 237 -20.04 4.69 23.31
C LEU A 237 -20.15 5.20 24.75
N GLN A 238 -21.39 5.37 25.21
CA GLN A 238 -21.71 5.60 26.61
C GLN A 238 -21.22 4.42 27.47
N PRO A 239 -20.67 4.65 28.67
CA PRO A 239 -20.17 3.57 29.55
C PRO A 239 -21.21 2.48 29.88
N GLY A 240 -22.50 2.84 29.92
CA GLY A 240 -23.61 1.92 30.19
C GLY A 240 -24.29 1.31 28.96
N SER A 241 -23.78 1.56 27.74
CA SER A 241 -24.41 1.04 26.53
C SER A 241 -24.33 -0.49 26.45
N GLU A 242 -25.44 -1.14 26.11
CA GLU A 242 -25.50 -2.58 25.80
C GLU A 242 -24.62 -2.93 24.58
N LEU A 243 -24.24 -1.94 23.76
CA LEU A 243 -23.37 -2.09 22.61
C LEU A 243 -21.87 -2.19 22.98
N ASN A 244 -21.51 -1.99 24.26
CA ASN A 244 -20.15 -2.19 24.76
C ASN A 244 -19.72 -3.67 24.78
N GLN A 245 -20.68 -4.61 24.70
CA GLN A 245 -20.35 -6.02 24.53
C GLN A 245 -19.84 -6.25 23.11
N ARG A 246 -18.82 -7.09 22.93
CA ARG A 246 -18.33 -7.45 21.59
C ARG A 246 -19.43 -8.17 20.80
N THR A 247 -19.90 -7.59 19.70
CA THR A 247 -20.80 -8.29 18.77
C THR A 247 -20.03 -8.98 17.67
N CYS A 248 -20.57 -10.13 17.27
CA CYS A 248 -19.98 -10.98 16.27
C CYS A 248 -20.57 -10.70 14.90
N TYR A 249 -19.75 -10.24 13.95
CA TYR A 249 -20.10 -10.35 12.53
C TYR A 249 -19.65 -11.73 12.04
N LYS A 250 -20.58 -12.49 11.47
CA LYS A 250 -20.28 -13.75 10.78
C LYS A 250 -20.47 -13.52 9.29
N ASN A 251 -19.37 -13.40 8.53
CA ASN A 251 -19.45 -13.58 7.08
C ASN A 251 -19.30 -15.07 6.75
N PHE A 252 -19.76 -15.48 5.56
CA PHE A 252 -19.80 -16.89 5.18
C PHE A 252 -18.41 -17.54 5.09
N PHE A 253 -17.38 -16.75 4.79
CA PHE A 253 -16.02 -17.24 4.57
C PHE A 253 -15.19 -17.33 5.87
N SER A 254 -15.58 -16.65 6.94
CA SER A 254 -14.93 -16.73 8.24
C SER A 254 -15.69 -17.65 9.18
N LYS A 255 -15.10 -18.81 9.51
CA LYS A 255 -15.58 -19.65 10.61
C LYS A 255 -15.41 -18.96 11.97
N ASP A 256 -14.49 -18.00 12.06
CA ASP A 256 -14.20 -17.24 13.26
C ASP A 256 -15.01 -15.95 13.33
N CYS A 257 -15.33 -15.54 14.55
CA CYS A 257 -16.05 -14.31 14.83
C CYS A 257 -15.26 -13.09 14.35
N VAL A 258 -15.76 -12.37 13.33
CA VAL A 258 -15.15 -11.11 12.89
C VAL A 258 -15.64 -10.02 13.83
N LEU A 259 -14.80 -9.71 14.82
CA LEU A 259 -15.06 -8.67 15.79
C LEU A 259 -14.88 -7.30 15.12
N THR A 260 -15.97 -6.56 14.98
CA THR A 260 -15.91 -5.12 14.74
C THR A 260 -15.90 -4.41 16.08
N GLY A 261 -15.06 -3.39 16.21
CA GLY A 261 -14.89 -2.58 17.41
C GLY A 261 -16.24 -2.03 17.84
N THR A 262 -16.41 -1.80 19.13
CA THR A 262 -17.74 -1.54 19.71
C THR A 262 -18.44 -0.35 19.03
N ILE A 263 -17.68 0.64 18.58
CA ILE A 263 -18.18 1.84 17.88
C ILE A 263 -18.43 1.64 16.37
N LEU A 264 -17.86 0.61 15.74
CA LEU A 264 -17.92 0.37 14.30
C LEU A 264 -19.18 -0.38 13.86
N ARG A 265 -20.23 -0.45 14.68
CA ARG A 265 -21.48 -1.14 14.31
C ARG A 265 -22.28 -0.34 13.29
N LEU A 266 -22.95 -1.02 12.35
CA LEU A 266 -23.81 -0.38 11.34
C LEU A 266 -24.79 0.63 11.95
N GLY A 267 -25.51 0.26 13.01
CA GLY A 267 -26.45 1.17 13.68
C GLY A 267 -25.80 2.42 14.26
N ILE A 268 -24.55 2.32 14.74
CA ILE A 268 -23.78 3.48 15.21
C ILE A 268 -23.29 4.31 14.03
N LEU A 269 -22.76 3.68 12.98
CA LEU A 269 -22.33 4.38 11.75
C LEU A 269 -23.48 5.17 11.12
N GLN A 270 -24.71 4.61 11.12
CA GLN A 270 -25.92 5.33 10.69
C GLN A 270 -26.24 6.54 11.57
N LYS A 271 -26.14 6.42 12.90
CA LYS A 271 -26.32 7.57 13.82
C LYS A 271 -25.27 8.66 13.57
N VAL A 272 -24.01 8.27 13.40
CA VAL A 272 -22.91 9.18 13.07
C VAL A 272 -23.14 9.86 11.71
N LEU A 273 -23.68 9.13 10.73
CA LEU A 273 -24.02 9.68 9.41
C LEU A 273 -25.10 10.75 9.52
N LYS A 274 -26.13 10.54 10.34
CA LYS A 274 -27.17 11.55 10.60
C LYS A 274 -26.60 12.81 11.25
N VAL A 275 -25.75 12.67 12.27
CA VAL A 275 -25.08 13.80 12.91
C VAL A 275 -24.21 14.56 11.90
N GLN A 276 -23.37 13.85 11.15
CA GLN A 276 -22.50 14.45 10.15
C GLN A 276 -23.31 15.19 9.08
N ALA A 277 -24.37 14.57 8.54
CA ALA A 277 -25.23 15.17 7.54
C ALA A 277 -25.94 16.43 8.07
N HIS A 278 -26.41 16.41 9.32
CA HIS A 278 -27.00 17.58 9.96
C HIS A 278 -26.01 18.75 10.02
N LEU A 279 -24.78 18.50 10.51
CA LEU A 279 -23.74 19.53 10.62
C LEU A 279 -23.29 20.06 9.25
N MET A 280 -23.19 19.19 8.24
CA MET A 280 -22.84 19.59 6.87
C MET A 280 -23.92 20.44 6.19
N ASN A 281 -25.20 20.14 6.45
CA ASN A 281 -26.35 20.78 5.80
C ASN A 281 -26.93 21.96 6.60
N MET A 282 -26.31 22.33 7.72
CA MET A 282 -26.74 23.45 8.53
C MET A 282 -26.71 24.76 7.73
N SER A 283 -27.79 25.53 7.81
CA SER A 283 -27.96 26.81 7.12
C SER A 283 -28.48 27.84 8.11
N LEU A 284 -27.69 28.89 8.36
CA LEU A 284 -27.97 29.91 9.36
C LEU A 284 -28.30 31.23 8.66
N LYS A 285 -29.29 31.97 9.17
CA LYS A 285 -29.57 33.31 8.65
C LYS A 285 -28.44 34.26 9.04
N SER A 286 -27.89 35.00 8.08
CA SER A 286 -26.93 36.06 8.38
C SER A 286 -27.66 37.28 8.95
N ASN A 287 -27.05 37.92 9.96
CA ASN A 287 -27.55 39.19 10.50
C ASN A 287 -27.16 40.40 9.63
N THR A 288 -26.19 40.23 8.72
CA THR A 288 -25.57 41.30 7.93
C THR A 288 -25.77 41.15 6.42
N SER A 289 -26.25 40.00 5.96
CA SER A 289 -26.47 39.69 4.53
C SER A 289 -27.81 39.00 4.31
N SER A 290 -28.36 39.10 3.09
CA SER A 290 -29.52 38.32 2.65
C SER A 290 -29.19 36.84 2.40
N GLU A 291 -27.90 36.48 2.34
CA GLU A 291 -27.44 35.11 2.14
C GLU A 291 -27.35 34.33 3.45
N ASN A 292 -27.74 33.05 3.39
CA ASN A 292 -27.56 32.13 4.51
C ASN A 292 -26.09 31.69 4.62
N ILE A 293 -25.61 31.54 5.86
CA ILE A 293 -24.28 31.04 6.20
C ILE A 293 -24.31 29.51 6.20
N THR A 294 -23.38 28.90 5.47
CA THR A 294 -23.23 27.44 5.36
C THR A 294 -21.77 27.03 5.52
N LEU A 295 -21.51 25.75 5.76
CA LEU A 295 -20.13 25.22 5.83
C LEU A 295 -19.31 25.51 4.56
N ALA A 296 -19.96 25.54 3.39
CA ALA A 296 -19.34 25.78 2.09
C ALA A 296 -18.73 27.18 1.94
N ASP A 297 -19.07 28.13 2.80
CA ASP A 297 -18.50 29.48 2.80
C ASP A 297 -17.02 29.50 3.21
N PHE A 298 -16.63 28.66 4.17
CA PHE A 298 -15.31 28.74 4.83
C PHE A 298 -14.54 27.40 4.90
N CYS A 299 -15.13 26.28 4.47
CA CYS A 299 -14.44 25.00 4.40
C CYS A 299 -13.28 25.01 3.37
N ILE A 300 -12.34 24.08 3.52
CA ILE A 300 -11.41 23.74 2.45
C ILE A 300 -12.15 22.89 1.43
N LYS A 301 -12.13 23.32 0.16
CA LYS A 301 -12.74 22.60 -0.96
C LYS A 301 -11.68 21.83 -1.73
N SER A 302 -12.04 20.65 -2.22
CA SER A 302 -11.23 19.94 -3.20
C SER A 302 -11.14 20.72 -4.50
N SER A 303 -9.94 20.76 -5.08
CA SER A 303 -9.71 21.41 -6.37
C SER A 303 -10.37 20.69 -7.54
N SER A 304 -10.69 19.40 -7.40
CA SER A 304 -11.26 18.59 -8.48
C SER A 304 -12.77 18.74 -8.60
N ASN A 305 -13.49 18.86 -7.49
CA ASN A 305 -14.96 18.79 -7.48
C ASN A 305 -15.64 19.80 -6.53
N ASN A 306 -14.89 20.72 -5.93
CA ASN A 306 -15.39 21.75 -5.02
C ASN A 306 -16.14 21.26 -3.76
N ASN A 307 -16.08 19.96 -3.44
CA ASN A 307 -16.66 19.44 -2.20
C ASN A 307 -15.82 19.84 -0.99
N CYS A 308 -16.48 20.16 0.14
CA CYS A 308 -15.79 20.40 1.40
C CYS A 308 -15.07 19.14 1.90
N MET A 309 -13.83 19.31 2.35
CA MET A 309 -13.03 18.26 2.96
C MET A 309 -13.54 17.94 4.37
N VAL A 310 -14.47 16.99 4.45
CA VAL A 310 -15.00 16.43 5.70
C VAL A 310 -14.45 15.02 5.89
N MET A 311 -13.47 14.86 6.78
CA MET A 311 -12.81 13.58 7.02
C MET A 311 -13.59 12.77 8.04
N SER A 312 -14.10 11.61 7.64
CA SER A 312 -14.75 10.64 8.52
C SER A 312 -14.70 9.23 7.91
N VAL A 313 -14.97 8.21 8.71
CA VAL A 313 -15.09 6.82 8.23
C VAL A 313 -16.20 6.65 7.19
N LEU A 314 -17.20 7.53 7.21
CA LEU A 314 -18.37 7.47 6.32
C LEU A 314 -18.03 7.88 4.88
N GLN A 315 -16.87 8.48 4.67
CA GLN A 315 -16.35 8.79 3.34
C GLN A 315 -15.99 7.54 2.53
N TYR A 316 -15.77 6.38 3.18
CA TYR A 316 -15.65 5.10 2.47
C TYR A 316 -16.91 4.76 1.69
N TRP A 317 -18.08 5.22 2.15
CA TRP A 317 -19.35 5.11 1.41
C TRP A 317 -19.74 6.43 0.77
N GLN A 318 -18.82 7.37 0.62
CA GLN A 318 -19.07 8.70 0.06
C GLN A 318 -20.25 9.42 0.75
N ASN A 319 -20.42 9.22 2.05
CA ASN A 319 -21.55 9.72 2.85
C ASN A 319 -22.94 9.29 2.34
N ASP A 320 -23.02 8.20 1.57
CA ASP A 320 -24.26 7.67 1.01
C ASP A 320 -24.83 6.57 1.92
N GLU A 321 -26.04 6.81 2.44
CA GLU A 321 -26.72 5.87 3.32
C GLU A 321 -27.08 4.56 2.61
N LYS A 322 -27.38 4.58 1.30
CA LYS A 322 -27.71 3.35 0.56
C LYS A 322 -26.48 2.47 0.43
N LYS A 323 -25.33 3.04 0.04
CA LYS A 323 -24.06 2.32 -0.04
C LYS A 323 -23.65 1.73 1.32
N LEU A 324 -23.81 2.48 2.41
CA LEU A 324 -23.52 1.99 3.76
C LEU A 324 -24.39 0.78 4.16
N ASN A 325 -25.63 0.74 3.68
CA ASN A 325 -26.59 -0.32 4.01
C ASN A 325 -26.58 -1.49 3.01
N GLU A 326 -25.79 -1.40 1.95
CA GLU A 326 -25.75 -2.41 0.90
C GLU A 326 -25.15 -3.73 1.40
N CYS A 327 -25.74 -4.84 0.96
CA CYS A 327 -25.16 -6.16 1.14
C CYS A 327 -25.61 -7.13 0.04
N ILE A 328 -24.78 -8.15 -0.21
CA ILE A 328 -25.05 -9.21 -1.19
C ILE A 328 -25.27 -10.52 -0.46
N SER A 329 -26.37 -11.21 -0.76
CA SER A 329 -26.72 -12.51 -0.19
C SER A 329 -25.84 -13.63 -0.75
N VAL A 330 -25.47 -14.58 0.11
CA VAL A 330 -24.77 -15.82 -0.28
C VAL A 330 -25.67 -16.73 -1.11
N LEU A 331 -26.95 -16.81 -0.74
CA LEU A 331 -27.89 -17.77 -1.32
C LEU A 331 -28.33 -17.35 -2.72
N THR A 332 -28.66 -16.08 -2.91
CA THR A 332 -29.21 -15.57 -4.17
C THR A 332 -28.17 -14.89 -5.05
N ARG A 333 -27.02 -14.46 -4.48
CA ARG A 333 -26.05 -13.55 -5.13
C ARG A 333 -26.65 -12.22 -5.58
N GLU A 334 -27.78 -11.85 -4.99
CA GLU A 334 -28.48 -10.59 -5.23
C GLU A 334 -28.42 -9.71 -3.97
N PRO A 335 -28.83 -8.42 -4.05
CA PRO A 335 -28.97 -7.58 -2.88
C PRO A 335 -29.79 -8.26 -1.78
N CYS A 336 -29.35 -8.14 -0.53
CA CYS A 336 -30.05 -8.76 0.60
C CYS A 336 -31.50 -8.26 0.66
N SER A 337 -32.42 -9.21 0.87
CA SER A 337 -33.84 -8.93 1.04
C SER A 337 -34.23 -8.88 2.51
N SER A 338 -33.40 -9.43 3.39
CA SER A 338 -33.63 -9.51 4.83
C SER A 338 -32.36 -9.19 5.63
N PRO A 339 -32.47 -8.55 6.82
CA PRO A 339 -31.33 -8.33 7.70
C PRO A 339 -30.70 -9.64 8.22
N TYR A 340 -31.45 -10.75 8.15
CA TYR A 340 -31.02 -12.09 8.57
C TYR A 340 -30.35 -12.90 7.45
N ASP A 341 -30.26 -12.37 6.24
CA ASP A 341 -29.59 -13.06 5.13
C ASP A 341 -28.12 -13.31 5.45
N PHE A 342 -27.63 -14.50 5.06
CA PHE A 342 -26.20 -14.77 5.03
C PHE A 342 -25.54 -13.90 3.98
N LYS A 343 -24.49 -13.15 4.36
CA LYS A 343 -23.89 -12.10 3.52
C LYS A 343 -22.57 -12.58 2.92
N THR A 344 -22.45 -12.44 1.60
CA THR A 344 -21.20 -12.60 0.85
C THR A 344 -20.30 -11.40 1.07
N ALA A 345 -20.89 -10.20 1.06
CA ALA A 345 -20.24 -8.94 1.35
C ALA A 345 -21.24 -7.95 1.95
N SER A 346 -20.79 -7.14 2.89
CA SER A 346 -21.53 -6.01 3.45
C SER A 346 -20.58 -4.90 3.91
N TRP A 347 -21.11 -3.86 4.56
CA TRP A 347 -20.33 -2.73 5.10
C TRP A 347 -19.06 -3.16 5.87
N GLY A 348 -19.09 -4.25 6.64
CA GLY A 348 -17.95 -4.69 7.44
C GLY A 348 -16.77 -5.19 6.58
N ASP A 349 -17.07 -5.83 5.45
CA ASP A 349 -16.08 -6.33 4.49
C ASP A 349 -15.48 -5.16 3.69
N HIS A 350 -16.33 -4.22 3.24
CA HIS A 350 -15.86 -3.00 2.57
C HIS A 350 -14.99 -2.14 3.49
N LEU A 351 -15.39 -1.96 4.75
CA LEU A 351 -14.61 -1.25 5.76
C LEU A 351 -13.21 -1.86 5.91
N GLU A 352 -13.10 -3.18 6.01
CA GLU A 352 -11.79 -3.86 6.09
C GLU A 352 -10.93 -3.50 4.87
N LYS A 353 -11.47 -3.66 3.66
CA LYS A 353 -10.75 -3.36 2.41
C LYS A 353 -10.26 -1.92 2.37
N CYS A 354 -11.10 -0.95 2.70
CA CYS A 354 -10.71 0.46 2.71
C CYS A 354 -9.72 0.81 3.82
N THR A 355 -9.79 0.13 4.97
CA THR A 355 -8.81 0.33 6.04
C THR A 355 -7.45 -0.32 5.75
N ASP A 356 -7.42 -1.35 4.92
CA ASP A 356 -6.19 -2.00 4.47
C ASP A 356 -5.54 -1.23 3.31
N ASP A 357 -6.35 -0.77 2.35
CA ASP A 357 -5.91 -0.02 1.17
C ASP A 357 -6.91 1.11 0.83
N PRO A 358 -6.67 2.35 1.30
CA PRO A 358 -7.61 3.46 1.12
C PRO A 358 -7.63 4.03 -0.31
N TYR A 359 -6.78 3.53 -1.21
CA TYR A 359 -6.67 4.00 -2.60
C TYR A 359 -7.55 3.22 -3.57
N LEU A 360 -8.24 2.17 -3.11
CA LEU A 360 -9.10 1.35 -3.96
C LEU A 360 -10.22 2.19 -4.56
N THR A 361 -10.28 2.26 -5.89
CA THR A 361 -11.40 2.84 -6.63
C THR A 361 -12.53 1.85 -6.86
N ASP A 362 -12.23 0.55 -6.70
CA ASP A 362 -13.14 -0.58 -6.80
C ASP A 362 -12.59 -1.67 -5.87
N ASP A 363 -13.38 -2.08 -4.88
CA ASP A 363 -12.95 -3.12 -3.95
C ASP A 363 -13.07 -4.53 -4.55
N SER A 364 -12.41 -5.48 -3.91
CA SER A 364 -12.43 -6.89 -4.34
C SER A 364 -13.60 -7.68 -3.73
N THR A 365 -14.54 -7.01 -3.07
CA THR A 365 -15.72 -7.67 -2.50
C THR A 365 -16.81 -7.78 -3.56
N ALA A 366 -17.90 -8.48 -3.25
CA ALA A 366 -19.06 -8.54 -4.14
C ALA A 366 -19.80 -7.19 -4.28
N LEU A 367 -19.43 -6.16 -3.50
CA LEU A 367 -20.05 -4.84 -3.55
C LEU A 367 -19.44 -3.92 -4.61
N HIS A 368 -18.17 -4.12 -4.99
CA HIS A 368 -17.48 -3.28 -5.97
C HIS A 368 -17.54 -1.77 -5.66
N LEU A 369 -17.32 -1.41 -4.40
CA LEU A 369 -17.40 -0.03 -3.92
C LEU A 369 -16.02 0.65 -3.89
N SER A 370 -16.00 1.95 -4.17
CA SER A 370 -14.80 2.80 -4.06
C SER A 370 -14.54 3.22 -2.61
N CYS A 371 -13.28 3.26 -2.19
CA CYS A 371 -12.83 3.80 -0.91
C CYS A 371 -12.49 5.31 -0.97
N ILE A 372 -12.55 5.91 -2.17
CA ILE A 372 -12.21 7.32 -2.38
C ILE A 372 -13.33 8.21 -1.86
N SER A 373 -12.97 9.25 -1.10
CA SER A 373 -13.94 10.18 -0.52
C SER A 373 -14.71 10.99 -1.58
N LEU A 374 -15.80 11.64 -1.15
CA LEU A 374 -16.50 12.63 -1.98
C LEU A 374 -15.60 13.79 -2.43
N TYR A 375 -14.56 14.13 -1.67
CA TYR A 375 -13.62 15.20 -2.03
C TYR A 375 -12.47 14.69 -2.91
N GLY A 376 -12.50 13.42 -3.34
CA GLY A 376 -11.61 12.87 -4.35
C GLY A 376 -10.28 12.31 -3.82
N ASP A 377 -10.05 12.39 -2.51
CA ASP A 377 -8.83 11.88 -1.88
C ASP A 377 -9.09 10.59 -1.08
N PRO A 378 -8.07 9.74 -0.91
CA PRO A 378 -8.09 8.60 0.02
C PRO A 378 -8.31 9.03 1.47
N VAL A 379 -9.10 8.25 2.21
CA VAL A 379 -9.31 8.48 3.65
C VAL A 379 -8.45 7.53 4.48
N TYR A 380 -7.46 8.06 5.16
CA TYR A 380 -6.55 7.24 5.97
C TYR A 380 -7.23 6.85 7.30
N PRO A 381 -7.22 5.56 7.69
CA PRO A 381 -7.88 5.10 8.92
C PRO A 381 -7.43 5.83 10.18
N ARG A 382 -6.15 6.21 10.26
CA ARG A 382 -5.58 6.94 11.39
C ARG A 382 -6.16 8.34 11.59
N GLN A 383 -6.77 8.92 10.56
CA GLN A 383 -7.39 10.25 10.64
C GLN A 383 -8.83 10.18 11.17
N VAL A 384 -9.50 9.04 10.97
CA VAL A 384 -10.95 8.91 11.18
C VAL A 384 -11.33 7.88 12.26
N LEU A 385 -10.39 7.05 12.70
CA LEU A 385 -10.54 6.06 13.76
C LEU A 385 -9.55 6.31 14.90
N GLY A 386 -9.92 5.94 16.13
CA GLY A 386 -9.03 5.97 17.30
C GLY A 386 -9.31 4.84 18.29
N GLY A 387 -8.40 4.66 19.26
CA GLY A 387 -8.57 3.68 20.33
C GLY A 387 -8.29 2.22 19.93
N TYR A 388 -7.38 2.00 19.00
CA TYR A 388 -6.95 0.66 18.54
C TYR A 388 -5.42 0.51 18.63
N GLU A 389 -4.96 -0.74 18.54
CA GLU A 389 -3.53 -1.06 18.53
C GLU A 389 -2.95 -1.20 17.11
N ARG A 390 -1.85 -0.50 16.83
CA ARG A 390 -1.07 -0.59 15.58
C ARG A 390 -1.91 -0.38 14.30
N LYS A 391 -2.21 -1.44 13.56
CA LYS A 391 -3.01 -1.45 12.32
C LYS A 391 -4.33 -2.23 12.50
N LYS A 392 -4.70 -2.60 13.73
CA LYS A 392 -5.95 -3.31 14.02
C LYS A 392 -7.12 -2.32 14.03
N TYR A 393 -7.39 -1.65 12.92
CA TYR A 393 -8.43 -0.62 12.82
C TYR A 393 -9.83 -1.13 13.18
N ARG A 394 -10.04 -2.44 13.03
CA ARG A 394 -11.23 -3.14 13.50
C ARG A 394 -11.47 -2.96 15.00
N ASP A 395 -10.45 -2.80 15.83
CA ASP A 395 -10.62 -2.67 17.28
C ASP A 395 -10.92 -1.23 17.71
N ALA A 396 -11.18 -0.31 16.78
CA ALA A 396 -11.41 1.09 17.10
C ALA A 396 -12.55 1.28 18.11
N SER A 397 -12.33 2.17 19.07
CA SER A 397 -13.30 2.58 20.09
C SER A 397 -13.77 4.02 19.93
N LEU A 398 -13.12 4.78 19.04
CA LEU A 398 -13.43 6.18 18.74
C LEU A 398 -13.60 6.38 17.23
N LEU A 399 -14.57 7.22 16.86
CA LEU A 399 -14.69 7.76 15.50
C LEU A 399 -14.46 9.27 15.51
N PHE A 400 -13.79 9.77 14.49
CA PHE A 400 -13.55 11.19 14.29
C PHE A 400 -14.27 11.67 13.04
N VAL A 401 -15.04 12.75 13.17
CA VAL A 401 -15.53 13.55 12.05
C VAL A 401 -14.84 14.90 12.13
N THR A 402 -14.03 15.24 11.12
CA THR A 402 -13.23 16.47 11.09
C THR A 402 -13.64 17.33 9.90
N PHE A 403 -14.07 18.55 10.18
CA PHE A 403 -14.39 19.57 9.19
C PHE A 403 -13.16 20.44 8.95
N ALA A 404 -12.53 20.33 7.78
CA ALA A 404 -11.36 21.13 7.45
C ALA A 404 -11.76 22.53 6.99
N ILE A 405 -11.19 23.54 7.64
CA ILE A 405 -11.51 24.96 7.46
C ILE A 405 -10.26 25.68 6.96
N LYS A 406 -10.45 26.67 6.09
CA LYS A 406 -9.36 27.48 5.54
C LYS A 406 -8.47 27.99 6.68
N LYS A 407 -7.15 27.94 6.47
CA LYS A 407 -6.16 28.39 7.45
C LYS A 407 -6.14 29.91 7.63
N HIS A 408 -6.36 30.63 6.53
CA HIS A 408 -6.32 32.09 6.47
C HIS A 408 -7.68 32.60 5.98
N PRO A 409 -8.76 32.39 6.74
CA PRO A 409 -10.06 32.95 6.40
C PRO A 409 -9.98 34.48 6.48
N ASN A 410 -10.63 35.16 5.54
CA ASN A 410 -10.80 36.61 5.62
C ASN A 410 -11.75 36.99 6.78
N GLU A 411 -11.88 38.28 7.10
CA GLU A 411 -12.69 38.71 8.25
C GLU A 411 -14.16 38.26 8.15
N THR A 412 -14.76 38.33 6.96
CA THR A 412 -16.13 37.86 6.71
C THR A 412 -16.26 36.34 6.88
N GLU A 413 -15.29 35.56 6.39
CA GLU A 413 -15.24 34.11 6.57
C GLU A 413 -15.04 33.72 8.04
N ILE A 414 -14.27 34.51 8.81
CA ILE A 414 -14.11 34.32 10.26
C ILE A 414 -15.45 34.53 10.96
N GLU A 415 -16.20 35.58 10.63
CA GLU A 415 -17.51 35.83 11.23
C GLU A 415 -18.51 34.72 10.91
N LYS A 416 -18.56 34.29 9.64
CA LYS A 416 -19.36 33.15 9.20
C LYS A 416 -18.98 31.86 9.94
N ALA A 417 -17.68 31.59 10.10
CA ALA A 417 -17.19 30.41 10.81
C ALA A 417 -17.52 30.46 12.32
N LYS A 418 -17.48 31.64 12.96
CA LYS A 418 -17.91 31.82 14.36
C LYS A 418 -19.40 31.51 14.54
N ALA A 419 -20.25 32.09 13.69
CA ALA A 419 -21.70 31.86 13.74
C ALA A 419 -22.05 30.37 13.55
N TRP A 420 -21.38 29.70 12.60
CA TRP A 420 -21.53 28.26 12.41
C TRP A 420 -21.01 27.45 13.60
N GLN A 421 -19.86 27.82 14.17
CA GLN A 421 -19.29 27.16 15.34
C GLN A 421 -20.22 27.20 16.55
N GLU A 422 -20.87 28.32 16.83
CA GLU A 422 -21.80 28.44 17.95
C GLU A 422 -22.91 27.39 17.85
N LYS A 423 -23.52 27.25 16.66
CA LYS A 423 -24.57 26.28 16.41
C LYS A 423 -24.06 24.84 16.35
N PHE A 424 -22.84 24.62 15.86
CA PHE A 424 -22.13 23.36 15.95
C PHE A 424 -21.93 22.92 17.41
N VAL A 425 -21.42 23.80 18.27
CA VAL A 425 -21.21 23.50 19.70
C VAL A 425 -22.53 23.27 20.42
N GLU A 426 -23.53 24.11 20.15
CA GLU A 426 -24.88 23.94 20.70
C GLU A 426 -25.48 22.58 20.33
N TYR A 427 -25.41 22.18 19.05
CA TYR A 427 -25.91 20.89 18.60
C TYR A 427 -25.20 19.73 19.29
N VAL A 428 -23.86 19.77 19.38
CA VAL A 428 -23.09 18.69 20.01
C VAL A 428 -23.36 18.60 21.50
N LYS A 429 -23.46 19.73 22.22
CA LYS A 429 -23.75 19.75 23.67
C LYS A 429 -25.15 19.23 23.99
N ASN A 430 -26.12 19.49 23.12
CA ASN A 430 -27.51 19.10 23.32
C ASN A 430 -27.85 17.74 22.68
N TYR A 431 -26.85 17.05 22.11
CA TYR A 431 -27.06 15.74 21.51
C TYR A 431 -27.25 14.69 22.61
N ASP A 432 -28.44 14.07 22.62
CA ASP A 432 -28.80 13.03 23.58
C ASP A 432 -29.14 11.73 22.81
N ASP A 433 -28.44 10.65 23.16
CA ASP A 433 -28.67 9.31 22.63
C ASP A 433 -28.29 8.27 23.70
N LYS A 434 -29.08 7.19 23.80
CA LYS A 434 -28.90 6.12 24.80
C LYS A 434 -27.50 5.48 24.73
N ASP A 435 -26.92 5.37 23.55
CA ASP A 435 -25.70 4.59 23.30
C ASP A 435 -24.50 5.45 22.93
N LEU A 436 -24.72 6.58 22.27
CA LEU A 436 -23.68 7.37 21.63
C LEU A 436 -23.44 8.68 22.40
N GLN A 437 -22.20 8.93 22.78
CA GLN A 437 -21.79 10.21 23.36
C GLN A 437 -20.83 10.94 22.42
N LEU A 438 -20.96 12.26 22.38
CA LEU A 438 -20.15 13.14 21.54
C LEU A 438 -19.27 14.04 22.41
N ALA A 439 -18.01 14.17 22.02
CA ALA A 439 -17.15 15.27 22.43
C ALA A 439 -16.78 16.11 21.20
N TYR A 440 -16.32 17.33 21.41
CA TYR A 440 -15.95 18.20 20.30
C TYR A 440 -14.63 18.95 20.56
N VAL A 441 -13.99 19.35 19.47
CA VAL A 441 -12.94 20.36 19.44
C VAL A 441 -13.47 21.49 18.58
N PRO A 442 -13.64 22.71 19.13
CA PRO A 442 -14.06 23.87 18.35
C PRO A 442 -12.94 24.31 17.39
N ILE A 443 -13.31 25.14 16.42
CA ILE A 443 -12.38 25.82 15.52
C ILE A 443 -11.51 26.78 16.34
N ASP A 444 -10.19 26.61 16.25
CA ASP A 444 -9.21 27.54 16.84
C ASP A 444 -9.10 28.82 15.98
N LEU A 445 -10.16 29.62 15.98
CA LEU A 445 -10.22 30.87 15.21
C LEU A 445 -9.31 31.92 15.86
N PRO A 446 -8.54 32.70 15.08
CA PRO A 446 -7.76 33.80 15.61
C PRO A 446 -8.71 34.85 16.24
N VAL A 447 -8.77 34.88 17.57
CA VAL A 447 -9.47 35.92 18.30
C VAL A 447 -8.58 37.18 18.24
N ARG A 448 -9.12 38.32 17.79
CA ARG A 448 -8.48 39.62 18.07
C ARG A 448 -8.35 39.68 19.60
N ARG A 449 -7.15 39.61 20.16
CA ARG A 449 -6.89 39.72 21.60
C ARG A 449 -7.45 41.05 22.12
N LEU A 450 -8.68 41.02 22.58
CA LEU A 450 -9.27 41.97 23.52
C LEU A 450 -10.08 41.09 24.48
N ASP A 451 -9.69 41.15 25.75
CA ASP A 451 -10.17 40.37 26.89
C ASP A 451 -9.86 38.87 26.95
N LYS A 452 -8.67 38.60 27.51
CA LYS A 452 -8.49 37.45 28.40
C LYS A 452 -9.36 37.68 29.65
N SER A 453 -10.55 37.09 29.67
CA SER A 453 -11.10 36.52 30.91
C SER A 453 -11.49 35.07 30.61
N ILE A 454 -11.00 34.18 31.47
CA ILE A 454 -11.15 32.73 31.41
C ILE A 454 -12.51 32.39 32.02
N GLU A 455 -13.28 31.51 31.39
CA GLU A 455 -14.39 30.82 32.07
C GLU A 455 -14.08 29.31 32.14
N TYR A 456 -14.29 28.77 33.34
CA TYR A 456 -14.13 27.36 33.73
C TYR A 456 -15.34 26.53 33.35
#